data_AF-A0AA42AUA1-F1
#
_entry.id   AF-A0AA42AUA1-F1
#
_cell.length_a   1.000
_cell.length_b   1.000
_cell.length_c   1.000
_cell.angle_alpha   90.00
_cell.angle_beta   90.00
_cell.angle_gamma   90.00
#
_symmetry.space_group_name_H-M   'P 1'
#
loop_
_entity.id
_entity.type
_entity.pdbx_description
1 polymer ?
#
loop_
_entity_poly.entity_id
_entity_poly.type
_entity_poly.pdbx_seq_one_letter_code
_entity_poly.pdbx_strand_id
1 'polypeptide(L)'
;MEIFRISKLNMCRWRRLLRLKSIDDPIEKEKQRYDQATFAYRLKMEDKRILLCVEPSIADSSDKFLVGIEPTIFSKEVKDKTIKFLEMEKLDKVISLTDVTIFPKVGGKGGETFSGTLEVHKNGFRYKAKATSRNPLIMHIYFDHIKTSFFRLGDEKMPPLLHFRMDPPLQMGREMTTDIEFYLKKSDLVYNEELDNFIEIVDAQWNFPPKSPCLFHELEKEFEFAGVLPWKASAAAFALTLFDLIVLVEDSPPLTVVPLLDIEFVNLALIRPREIDMTVILSDFKEDNVHQIRSIPIEFLARIKHCLNSSSVKYFVNTKELDWKAIVKDIAAFPREFIIKGGWDKFGLEDCDSLVYNGLVKEALDLEAALGPMLREGC
;
A
#
# COMPACT_ATOMS: atom_id res chain seq x y z
N MET A 1 -30.07 8.17 0.02
CA MET A 1 -29.85 8.50 1.45
C MET A 1 -30.19 7.33 2.38
N GLU A 2 -30.12 6.08 1.92
CA GLU A 2 -30.53 4.92 2.72
C GLU A 2 -29.49 3.77 2.77
N ILE A 3 -28.24 4.05 2.36
CA ILE A 3 -27.10 3.12 2.51
C ILE A 3 -26.44 3.26 3.90
N PHE A 4 -26.80 4.28 4.68
CA PHE A 4 -26.22 4.53 6.02
C PHE A 4 -26.96 3.88 7.20
N ARG A 5 -28.00 3.06 6.97
CA ARG A 5 -28.81 2.47 8.07
C ARG A 5 -28.51 1.01 8.40
N ILE A 6 -27.67 0.31 7.65
CA ILE A 6 -27.27 -1.07 7.98
C ILE A 6 -26.09 -1.11 8.99
N SER A 7 -25.45 0.03 9.28
CA SER A 7 -24.28 0.09 10.19
C SER A 7 -24.62 0.07 11.69
N LYS A 8 -25.87 0.34 12.11
CA LYS A 8 -26.20 0.44 13.55
C LYS A 8 -26.85 -0.81 14.16
N LEU A 9 -27.63 -1.59 13.40
CA LEU A 9 -28.30 -2.77 13.96
C LEU A 9 -27.34 -3.96 14.18
N ASN A 10 -26.30 -4.08 13.36
CA ASN A 10 -25.27 -5.10 13.59
C ASN A 10 -24.37 -4.73 14.79
N MET A 11 -24.04 -3.44 15.00
CA MET A 11 -23.22 -3.01 16.15
C MET A 11 -23.82 -3.37 17.53
N CYS A 12 -25.15 -3.38 17.68
CA CYS A 12 -25.80 -3.72 18.95
C CYS A 12 -25.78 -5.24 19.24
N ARG A 13 -25.81 -6.07 18.19
CA ARG A 13 -25.62 -7.53 18.29
C ARG A 13 -24.14 -7.86 18.54
N TRP A 14 -23.23 -7.09 17.95
CA TRP A 14 -21.78 -7.12 18.18
C TRP A 14 -21.40 -6.80 19.63
N ARG A 15 -22.02 -5.80 20.28
CA ARG A 15 -21.78 -5.50 21.71
C ARG A 15 -22.27 -6.57 22.68
N ARG A 16 -23.18 -7.46 22.26
CA ARG A 16 -23.73 -8.53 23.10
C ARG A 16 -22.94 -9.85 22.97
N LEU A 17 -22.24 -10.06 21.87
CA LEU A 17 -21.31 -11.19 21.68
C LEU A 17 -19.90 -10.91 22.23
N LEU A 18 -19.48 -9.64 22.31
CA LEU A 18 -18.18 -9.23 22.86
C LEU A 18 -18.15 -9.11 24.41
N ARG A 19 -19.20 -9.57 25.10
CA ARG A 19 -19.25 -9.50 26.57
C ARG A 19 -19.09 -10.88 27.20
N LEU A 20 -17.96 -11.53 26.92
CA LEU A 20 -17.45 -12.66 27.73
C LEU A 20 -15.94 -12.52 27.88
N LYS A 21 -15.55 -12.16 29.12
CA LYS A 21 -14.23 -12.16 29.77
C LYS A 21 -13.10 -11.44 29.02
N SER A 22 -12.65 -10.32 29.61
CA SER A 22 -11.31 -9.79 29.39
C SER A 22 -10.29 -10.87 29.77
N ILE A 23 -9.68 -11.47 28.76
CA ILE A 23 -8.51 -12.33 28.92
C ILE A 23 -7.37 -11.55 28.26
N ASP A 24 -6.49 -10.98 29.07
CA ASP A 24 -5.27 -10.31 28.62
C ASP A 24 -4.19 -11.35 28.24
N ASP A 25 -4.54 -12.30 27.38
CA ASP A 25 -3.59 -13.24 26.79
C ASP A 25 -3.18 -12.73 25.39
N PRO A 26 -1.91 -12.36 25.19
CA PRO A 26 -1.36 -11.96 23.89
C PRO A 26 -1.62 -12.99 22.78
N ILE A 27 -1.66 -14.29 23.11
CA ILE A 27 -1.88 -15.38 22.17
C ILE A 27 -3.33 -15.38 21.67
N GLU A 28 -4.28 -15.13 22.57
CA GLU A 28 -5.71 -15.09 22.23
C GLU A 28 -6.08 -13.82 21.46
N LYS A 29 -5.41 -12.69 21.76
CA LYS A 29 -5.48 -11.46 20.94
C LYS A 29 -4.93 -11.68 19.53
N GLU A 30 -3.81 -12.40 19.39
CA GLU A 30 -3.21 -12.74 18.09
C GLU A 30 -4.09 -13.69 17.27
N LYS A 31 -4.77 -14.64 17.94
CA LYS A 31 -5.74 -15.54 17.32
C LYS A 31 -7.00 -14.79 16.85
N GLN A 32 -7.56 -13.93 17.69
CA GLN A 32 -8.73 -13.11 17.34
C GLN A 32 -8.43 -12.18 16.16
N ARG A 33 -7.21 -11.65 16.09
CA ARG A 33 -6.70 -10.85 14.97
C ARG A 33 -6.62 -11.65 13.66
N TYR A 34 -6.08 -12.87 13.72
CA TYR A 34 -6.04 -13.76 12.56
C TYR A 34 -7.44 -14.05 12.00
N ASP A 35 -8.41 -14.31 12.89
CA ASP A 35 -9.79 -14.56 12.50
C ASP A 35 -10.43 -13.32 11.85
N GLN A 36 -10.11 -12.12 12.33
CA GLN A 36 -10.56 -10.85 11.74
C GLN A 36 -9.95 -10.59 10.35
N ALA A 37 -8.65 -10.80 10.17
CA ALA A 37 -7.99 -10.65 8.87
C ALA A 37 -8.52 -11.67 7.85
N THR A 38 -8.73 -12.92 8.29
CA THR A 38 -9.33 -13.99 7.48
C THR A 38 -10.77 -13.65 7.07
N PHE A 39 -11.54 -13.05 7.97
CA PHE A 39 -12.90 -12.60 7.68
C PHE A 39 -12.93 -11.39 6.73
N ALA A 40 -12.06 -10.41 6.91
CA ALA A 40 -11.92 -9.26 6.01
C ALA A 40 -11.52 -9.70 4.58
N TYR A 41 -10.64 -10.69 4.47
CA TYR A 41 -10.31 -11.35 3.20
C TYR A 41 -11.51 -12.03 2.55
N ARG A 42 -12.34 -12.75 3.32
CA ARG A 42 -13.58 -13.36 2.81
C ARG A 42 -14.55 -12.31 2.29
N LEU A 43 -14.70 -11.18 2.99
CA LEU A 43 -15.52 -10.06 2.54
C LEU A 43 -15.00 -9.44 1.23
N LYS A 44 -13.68 -9.20 1.11
CA LYS A 44 -13.07 -8.75 -0.16
C LYS A 44 -13.33 -9.71 -1.33
N MET A 45 -13.36 -11.02 -1.05
CA MET A 45 -13.69 -12.05 -2.04
C MET A 45 -15.18 -12.10 -2.40
N GLU A 46 -16.07 -11.86 -1.43
CA GLU A 46 -17.52 -11.76 -1.64
C GLU A 46 -17.85 -10.57 -2.57
N ASP A 47 -17.23 -9.41 -2.33
CA ASP A 47 -17.40 -8.20 -3.16
C ASP A 47 -16.86 -8.42 -4.59
N LYS A 48 -15.71 -9.09 -4.74
CA LYS A 48 -15.18 -9.50 -6.06
C LYS A 48 -16.09 -10.51 -6.78
N ARG A 49 -16.75 -11.43 -6.06
CA ARG A 49 -17.70 -12.41 -6.62
C ARG A 49 -19.00 -11.76 -7.09
N ILE A 50 -19.51 -10.78 -6.33
CA ILE A 50 -20.67 -9.97 -6.70
C ILE A 50 -20.39 -9.14 -7.97
N LEU A 51 -19.17 -8.63 -8.14
CA LEU A 51 -18.75 -7.88 -9.33
C LEU A 51 -18.56 -8.75 -10.60
N LEU A 52 -18.30 -10.05 -10.44
CA LEU A 52 -18.06 -10.98 -11.55
C LEU A 52 -19.31 -11.75 -12.00
N CYS A 53 -20.50 -11.44 -11.47
CA CYS A 53 -21.76 -12.15 -11.76
C CYS A 53 -21.64 -13.67 -11.70
N VAL A 54 -20.93 -14.20 -10.70
CA VAL A 54 -21.02 -15.62 -10.38
C VAL A 54 -22.18 -15.76 -9.41
N GLU A 55 -23.37 -16.08 -9.92
CA GLU A 55 -24.48 -16.45 -9.04
C GLU A 55 -24.04 -17.66 -8.19
N PRO A 56 -24.21 -17.63 -6.87
CA PRO A 56 -24.02 -18.81 -6.06
C PRO A 56 -25.08 -19.83 -6.48
N SER A 57 -24.65 -20.98 -6.98
CA SER A 57 -25.55 -22.12 -7.21
C SER A 57 -26.07 -22.58 -5.86
N ILE A 58 -27.29 -22.16 -5.51
CA ILE A 58 -28.00 -22.64 -4.34
C ILE A 58 -28.56 -24.03 -4.66
N ALA A 59 -27.86 -25.05 -4.14
CA ALA A 59 -28.45 -26.28 -3.65
C ALA A 59 -27.63 -26.59 -2.39
N ASP A 60 -28.08 -26.26 -1.19
CA ASP A 60 -29.17 -26.99 -0.56
C ASP A 60 -29.99 -26.12 0.43
N SER A 61 -31.17 -26.64 0.70
CA SER A 61 -32.38 -26.02 1.20
C SER A 61 -32.41 -25.57 2.68
N SER A 62 -33.31 -24.59 2.89
CA SER A 62 -34.02 -24.20 4.12
C SER A 62 -33.53 -22.97 4.90
N ASP A 63 -34.02 -21.79 4.48
CA ASP A 63 -34.88 -21.00 5.38
C ASP A 63 -35.78 -20.04 4.58
N LYS A 64 -37.08 -20.11 4.87
CA LYS A 64 -38.14 -19.23 4.35
C LYS A 64 -38.19 -17.95 5.20
N PHE A 65 -38.81 -16.89 4.65
CA PHE A 65 -39.05 -15.51 5.15
C PHE A 65 -38.09 -14.49 4.48
N LEU A 66 -38.49 -13.52 3.64
CA LEU A 66 -39.77 -12.84 3.37
C LEU A 66 -39.84 -12.37 1.90
N VAL A 67 -40.99 -12.71 1.28
CA VAL A 67 -41.86 -11.92 0.39
C VAL A 67 -41.43 -10.47 0.05
N GLY A 68 -41.27 -10.22 -1.26
CA GLY A 68 -41.90 -9.10 -1.97
C GLY A 68 -41.18 -7.75 -2.02
N ILE A 69 -40.25 -7.58 -2.98
CA ILE A 69 -39.95 -6.28 -3.60
C ILE A 69 -39.64 -6.55 -5.09
N GLU A 70 -40.44 -5.99 -6.00
CA GLU A 70 -40.17 -6.02 -7.44
C GLU A 70 -38.85 -5.31 -7.76
N PRO A 71 -37.98 -5.85 -8.65
CA PRO A 71 -36.79 -5.16 -9.07
C PRO A 71 -37.19 -3.99 -9.98
N THR A 72 -37.28 -2.80 -9.38
CA THR A 72 -37.29 -1.56 -10.15
C THR A 72 -35.94 -1.46 -10.84
N ILE A 73 -36.00 -1.51 -12.16
CA ILE A 73 -34.95 -1.32 -13.15
C ILE A 73 -33.86 -0.38 -12.61
N PHE A 74 -32.72 -0.94 -12.20
CA PHE A 74 -31.47 -0.17 -12.15
C PHE A 74 -31.13 0.16 -13.59
N SER A 75 -31.54 1.35 -14.02
CA SER A 75 -30.99 1.98 -15.21
C SER A 75 -29.47 1.97 -15.04
N LYS A 76 -28.79 1.19 -15.88
CA LYS A 76 -27.38 1.42 -16.21
C LYS A 76 -27.29 2.90 -16.59
N GLU A 77 -26.79 3.73 -15.68
CA GLU A 77 -26.25 5.02 -16.07
C GLU A 77 -25.08 4.70 -17.00
N VAL A 78 -25.37 4.81 -18.29
CA VAL A 78 -24.34 4.96 -19.32
C VAL A 78 -23.61 6.24 -18.93
N LYS A 79 -22.45 6.11 -18.27
CA LYS A 79 -21.54 7.23 -18.05
C LYS A 79 -21.20 7.78 -19.44
N ASP A 80 -21.85 8.89 -19.77
CA ASP A 80 -21.59 9.63 -20.98
C ASP A 80 -20.10 9.98 -20.97
N LYS A 81 -19.32 9.40 -21.90
CA LYS A 81 -17.87 9.63 -22.02
C LYS A 81 -17.64 11.02 -22.62
N THR A 82 -18.10 12.06 -21.94
CA THR A 82 -17.69 13.42 -22.22
C THR A 82 -16.18 13.49 -21.97
N ILE A 83 -15.41 13.83 -23.01
CA ILE A 83 -13.98 14.06 -22.90
C ILE A 83 -13.79 15.25 -21.95
N LYS A 84 -13.40 14.98 -20.71
CA LYS A 84 -13.04 16.03 -19.74
C LYS A 84 -11.71 16.63 -20.17
N PHE A 85 -11.69 17.93 -20.43
CA PHE A 85 -10.46 18.69 -20.67
C PHE A 85 -9.97 19.34 -19.37
N LEU A 86 -8.66 19.60 -19.31
CA LEU A 86 -8.08 20.31 -18.18
C LEU A 86 -8.61 21.75 -18.14
N GLU A 87 -9.23 22.12 -17.03
CA GLU A 87 -9.79 23.44 -16.79
C GLU A 87 -8.71 24.36 -16.23
N MET A 88 -8.17 25.21 -17.11
CA MET A 88 -7.10 26.14 -16.77
C MET A 88 -7.52 27.12 -15.68
N GLU A 89 -6.60 27.36 -14.74
CA GLU A 89 -6.72 28.45 -13.78
C GLU A 89 -6.20 29.76 -14.38
N LYS A 90 -6.65 30.91 -13.85
CA LYS A 90 -6.12 32.22 -14.21
C LYS A 90 -4.65 32.32 -13.82
N LEU A 91 -3.84 32.93 -14.68
CA LEU A 91 -2.38 32.94 -14.56
C LEU A 91 -1.87 33.47 -13.20
N ASP A 92 -2.56 34.46 -12.62
CA ASP A 92 -2.27 35.06 -11.32
C ASP A 92 -2.55 34.14 -10.12
N LYS A 93 -3.27 33.04 -10.34
CA LYS A 93 -3.67 32.05 -9.33
C LYS A 93 -3.04 30.68 -9.54
N VAL A 94 -2.25 30.49 -10.60
CA VAL A 94 -1.59 29.22 -10.86
C VAL A 94 -0.48 29.03 -9.83
N ILE A 95 -0.60 27.97 -9.04
CA ILE A 95 0.48 27.48 -8.16
C ILE A 95 1.34 26.53 -8.99
N SER A 96 2.65 26.62 -8.86
CA SER A 96 3.58 25.83 -9.66
C SER A 96 4.77 25.34 -8.84
N LEU A 97 5.16 24.10 -9.09
CA LEU A 97 6.40 23.52 -8.59
C LEU A 97 7.41 23.46 -9.74
N THR A 98 8.56 24.11 -9.58
CA THR A 98 9.56 24.23 -10.66
C THR A 98 10.71 23.24 -10.50
N ASP A 99 11.49 23.06 -11.57
CA ASP A 99 12.68 22.19 -11.59
C ASP A 99 12.42 20.73 -11.18
N VAL A 100 11.20 20.26 -11.39
CA VAL A 100 10.78 18.88 -11.10
C VAL A 100 11.11 17.96 -12.26
N THR A 101 11.73 16.82 -11.95
CA THR A 101 11.99 15.75 -12.92
C THR A 101 10.91 14.70 -12.82
N ILE A 102 10.31 14.36 -13.97
CA ILE A 102 9.22 13.38 -14.04
C ILE A 102 9.74 11.97 -14.32
N PHE A 103 9.16 10.98 -13.65
CA PHE A 103 9.36 9.55 -13.88
C PHE A 103 8.01 8.81 -14.04
N PRO A 104 7.97 7.66 -14.75
CA PRO A 104 9.07 6.99 -15.45
C PRO A 104 9.68 7.81 -16.62
N LYS A 105 10.73 7.30 -17.25
CA LYS A 105 11.30 7.94 -18.45
C LYS A 105 10.34 7.83 -19.63
N VAL A 106 10.19 8.89 -20.42
CA VAL A 106 9.32 8.86 -21.59
C VAL A 106 9.98 8.02 -22.68
N GLY A 107 9.34 6.92 -23.08
CA GLY A 107 9.89 5.98 -24.07
C GLY A 107 10.50 4.71 -23.49
N GLY A 108 10.31 4.43 -22.20
CA GLY A 108 10.63 3.13 -21.58
C GLY A 108 12.10 2.95 -21.20
N LYS A 109 12.61 1.72 -21.31
CA LYS A 109 14.01 1.34 -20.99
C LYS A 109 14.99 1.94 -22.00
N GLY A 110 15.37 3.19 -21.77
CA GLY A 110 16.20 4.01 -22.69
C GLY A 110 15.57 5.35 -23.06
N GLY A 111 14.38 5.63 -22.51
CA GLY A 111 13.68 6.90 -22.68
C GLY A 111 14.39 8.09 -22.04
N GLU A 112 13.89 9.28 -22.35
CA GLU A 112 14.42 10.55 -21.85
C GLU A 112 13.75 10.94 -20.53
N THR A 113 14.54 11.51 -19.63
CA THR A 113 14.04 12.21 -18.43
C THR A 113 13.82 13.67 -18.75
N PHE A 114 12.67 14.20 -18.37
CA PHE A 114 12.37 15.62 -18.55
C PHE A 114 12.36 16.31 -17.20
N SER A 115 12.99 17.47 -17.12
CA SER A 115 12.79 18.43 -16.02
C SER A 115 11.86 19.55 -16.51
N GLY A 116 10.98 20.03 -15.64
CA GLY A 116 9.88 20.91 -16.02
C GLY A 116 9.22 21.60 -14.85
N THR A 117 8.00 22.06 -15.09
CA THR A 117 7.14 22.74 -14.12
C THR A 117 5.82 21.98 -14.00
N LEU A 118 5.41 21.67 -12.77
CA LEU A 118 4.10 21.12 -12.46
C LEU A 118 3.18 22.25 -11.99
N GLU A 119 2.15 22.55 -12.77
CA GLU A 119 1.17 23.61 -12.52
C GLU A 119 -0.14 23.03 -12.02
N VAL A 120 -0.75 23.68 -11.03
CA VAL A 120 -2.05 23.31 -10.45
C VAL A 120 -3.16 24.08 -11.17
N HIS A 121 -4.22 23.37 -11.53
CA HIS A 121 -5.40 23.93 -12.17
C HIS A 121 -6.69 23.41 -11.51
N LYS A 122 -7.85 23.80 -12.03
CA LYS A 122 -9.14 23.60 -11.34
C LYS A 122 -9.55 22.14 -11.15
N ASN A 123 -9.16 21.29 -12.09
CA ASN A 123 -9.54 19.87 -12.12
C ASN A 123 -8.35 18.94 -12.39
N GLY A 124 -7.12 19.42 -12.21
CA GLY A 124 -5.94 18.67 -12.58
C GLY A 124 -4.64 19.43 -12.42
N PHE A 125 -3.54 18.73 -12.68
CA PHE A 125 -2.23 19.31 -12.89
C PHE A 125 -1.88 19.38 -14.38
N ARG A 126 -1.02 20.32 -14.74
CA ARG A 126 -0.32 20.36 -16.00
C ARG A 126 1.18 20.30 -15.76
N TYR A 127 1.83 19.27 -16.27
CA TYR A 127 3.29 19.24 -16.34
C TYR A 127 3.77 19.77 -17.70
N LYS A 128 4.71 20.71 -17.67
CA LYS A 128 5.38 21.26 -18.85
C LYS A 128 6.88 21.00 -18.75
N ALA A 129 7.42 20.17 -19.63
CA ALA A 129 8.86 19.99 -19.72
C ALA A 129 9.55 21.28 -20.20
N LYS A 130 10.75 21.55 -19.68
CA LYS A 130 11.63 22.60 -20.22
C LYS A 130 11.92 22.29 -21.69
N ALA A 131 11.80 23.31 -22.53
CA ALA A 131 11.89 23.15 -23.97
C ALA A 131 13.32 22.80 -24.41
N THR A 132 13.58 21.53 -24.71
CA THR A 132 14.76 21.07 -25.45
C THR A 132 14.52 20.96 -26.96
N SER A 133 13.26 21.05 -27.41
CA SER A 133 12.85 20.95 -28.82
C SER A 133 11.67 21.87 -29.16
N ARG A 134 11.30 21.98 -30.45
CA ARG A 134 10.19 22.84 -30.93
C ARG A 134 8.82 22.48 -30.32
N ASN A 135 8.64 21.27 -29.79
CA ASN A 135 7.41 20.81 -29.15
C ASN A 135 7.72 20.29 -27.74
N PRO A 136 7.57 21.11 -26.69
CA PRO A 136 7.78 20.67 -25.31
C PRO A 136 6.71 19.64 -24.92
N LEU A 137 7.13 18.63 -24.14
CA LEU A 137 6.21 17.66 -23.55
C LEU A 137 5.24 18.39 -22.61
N ILE A 138 3.94 18.28 -22.90
CA ILE A 138 2.87 18.78 -22.04
C ILE A 138 2.01 17.58 -21.64
N MET A 139 1.81 17.40 -20.34
CA MET A 139 1.03 16.32 -19.78
C MET A 139 -0.06 16.89 -18.88
N HIS A 140 -1.28 16.39 -19.02
CA HIS A 140 -2.42 16.74 -18.17
C HIS A 140 -2.73 15.56 -17.24
N ILE A 141 -2.80 15.82 -15.95
CA ILE A 141 -3.07 14.83 -14.90
C ILE A 141 -4.36 15.25 -14.22
N TYR A 142 -5.40 14.45 -14.33
CA TYR A 142 -6.71 14.81 -13.80
C TYR A 142 -6.85 14.39 -12.36
N PHE A 143 -7.46 15.27 -11.59
CA PHE A 143 -7.78 15.07 -10.20
C PHE A 143 -8.57 13.77 -9.97
N ASP A 144 -9.68 13.59 -10.68
CA ASP A 144 -10.52 12.39 -10.58
C ASP A 144 -9.81 11.07 -10.95
N HIS A 145 -8.63 11.12 -11.57
CA HIS A 145 -7.86 9.93 -11.95
C HIS A 145 -6.76 9.58 -10.95
N ILE A 146 -6.49 10.42 -9.95
CA ILE A 146 -5.50 10.12 -8.91
C ILE A 146 -6.20 9.23 -7.87
N LYS A 147 -5.74 7.99 -7.76
CA LYS A 147 -6.26 7.00 -6.82
C LYS A 147 -5.63 7.14 -5.44
N THR A 148 -4.31 7.25 -5.39
CA THR A 148 -3.53 7.49 -4.17
C THR A 148 -2.38 8.42 -4.50
N SER A 149 -1.95 9.21 -3.51
CA SER A 149 -0.71 9.98 -3.62
C SER A 149 0.03 10.03 -2.31
N PHE A 150 1.34 10.21 -2.41
CA PHE A 150 2.18 10.44 -1.25
C PHE A 150 3.33 11.37 -1.62
N PHE A 151 3.91 12.00 -0.62
CA PHE A 151 5.06 12.87 -0.81
C PHE A 151 6.10 12.64 0.28
N ARG A 152 7.33 13.05 0.00
CA ARG A 152 8.42 13.12 0.97
C ARG A 152 9.10 14.47 0.81
N LEU A 153 9.34 15.18 1.90
CA LEU A 153 10.01 16.48 1.88
C LEU A 153 11.53 16.40 1.63
N GLY A 154 12.07 15.18 1.50
CA GLY A 154 13.48 14.90 1.31
C GLY A 154 14.22 14.66 2.62
N ASP A 155 15.44 14.15 2.53
CA ASP A 155 16.43 14.12 3.60
C ASP A 155 17.85 13.93 3.00
N GLU A 156 18.84 13.63 3.85
CA GLU A 156 20.22 13.36 3.42
C GLU A 156 20.33 12.21 2.40
N LYS A 157 19.38 11.27 2.40
CA LYS A 157 19.43 10.04 1.59
C LYS A 157 18.51 10.08 0.38
N MET A 158 17.39 10.80 0.45
CA MET A 158 16.41 10.85 -0.62
C MET A 158 16.06 12.29 -0.96
N PRO A 159 16.08 12.70 -2.24
CA PRO A 159 15.54 14.00 -2.63
C PRO A 159 14.03 14.10 -2.32
N PRO A 160 13.48 15.32 -2.26
CA PRO A 160 12.05 15.51 -2.13
C PRO A 160 11.33 14.92 -3.35
N LEU A 161 10.21 14.25 -3.09
CA LEU A 161 9.46 13.54 -4.12
C LEU A 161 7.96 13.66 -3.89
N LEU A 162 7.21 13.67 -4.99
CA LEU A 162 5.76 13.58 -5.02
C LEU A 162 5.35 12.46 -5.97
N HIS A 163 4.54 11.53 -5.49
CA HIS A 163 4.09 10.37 -6.26
C HIS A 163 2.58 10.38 -6.44
N PHE A 164 2.13 10.07 -7.66
CA PHE A 164 0.74 9.85 -8.01
C PHE A 164 0.56 8.45 -8.58
N ARG A 165 -0.42 7.73 -8.03
CA ARG A 165 -0.97 6.54 -8.65
C ARG A 165 -2.27 6.87 -9.36
N MET A 166 -2.35 6.50 -10.62
CA MET A 166 -3.40 6.81 -11.56
C MET A 166 -4.32 5.60 -11.79
N ASP A 167 -5.62 5.86 -11.79
CA ASP A 167 -6.66 4.94 -12.23
C ASP A 167 -7.73 5.74 -12.99
N PRO A 168 -7.77 5.67 -14.34
CA PRO A 168 -7.05 4.75 -15.21
C PRO A 168 -5.55 5.12 -15.42
N PRO A 169 -4.72 4.18 -15.92
CA PRO A 169 -3.32 4.45 -16.24
C PRO A 169 -3.14 5.60 -17.25
N LEU A 170 -2.04 6.34 -17.13
CA LEU A 170 -1.68 7.45 -18.01
C LEU A 170 -0.75 7.00 -19.14
N GLN A 171 -0.96 7.48 -20.35
CA GLN A 171 -0.01 7.29 -21.45
C GLN A 171 1.20 8.21 -21.29
N MET A 172 2.39 7.63 -21.33
CA MET A 172 3.65 8.36 -21.32
C MET A 172 4.55 7.90 -22.46
N GLY A 173 4.54 8.68 -23.54
CA GLY A 173 5.15 8.27 -24.82
C GLY A 173 4.37 7.10 -25.43
N ARG A 174 5.00 5.93 -25.50
CA ARG A 174 4.39 4.69 -26.05
C ARG A 174 3.89 3.73 -24.98
N GLU A 175 4.24 3.96 -23.71
CA GLU A 175 3.92 3.08 -22.61
C GLU A 175 2.77 3.66 -21.77
N MET A 176 2.01 2.79 -21.11
CA MET A 176 1.02 3.18 -20.12
C MET A 176 1.63 2.99 -18.73
N THR A 177 1.49 3.99 -17.85
CA THR A 177 1.98 3.93 -16.48
C THR A 177 0.84 4.20 -15.50
N THR A 178 0.76 3.39 -14.45
CA THR A 178 -0.10 3.65 -13.30
C THR A 178 0.56 4.63 -12.35
N ASP A 179 1.87 4.64 -12.26
CA ASP A 179 2.59 5.39 -11.25
C ASP A 179 3.42 6.48 -11.92
N ILE A 180 3.37 7.70 -11.38
CA ILE A 180 4.09 8.88 -11.87
C ILE A 180 4.74 9.55 -10.68
N GLU A 181 6.00 9.94 -10.82
CA GLU A 181 6.77 10.56 -9.76
C GLU A 181 7.40 11.86 -10.22
N PHE A 182 7.43 12.84 -9.32
CA PHE A 182 8.08 14.13 -9.50
C PHE A 182 9.17 14.26 -8.45
N TYR A 183 10.42 14.31 -8.90
CA TYR A 183 11.58 14.51 -8.05
C TYR A 183 12.03 15.95 -8.13
N LEU A 184 12.19 16.59 -6.98
CA LEU A 184 12.77 17.92 -6.89
C LEU A 184 14.27 17.79 -6.75
N LYS A 185 15.01 18.86 -7.11
CA LYS A 185 16.43 18.91 -6.85
C LYS A 185 16.68 18.78 -5.35
N LYS A 186 17.60 17.88 -4.97
CA LYS A 186 18.07 17.76 -3.60
C LYS A 186 18.63 19.11 -3.14
N SER A 187 18.06 19.64 -2.07
CA SER A 187 18.58 20.80 -1.35
C SER A 187 19.57 20.30 -0.28
N ASP A 188 20.48 21.16 0.16
CA ASP A 188 21.31 20.88 1.34
C ASP A 188 20.47 20.86 2.64
N LEU A 189 19.22 21.31 2.56
CA LEU A 189 18.24 21.26 3.64
C LEU A 189 17.56 19.89 3.68
N VAL A 190 17.38 19.37 4.90
CA VAL A 190 16.62 18.13 5.17
C VAL A 190 15.12 18.31 4.91
N TYR A 191 14.64 19.55 4.80
CA TYR A 191 13.23 19.89 4.63
C TYR A 191 13.04 20.77 3.39
N ASN A 192 12.12 20.39 2.50
CA ASN A 192 11.78 21.18 1.33
C ASN A 192 10.49 21.97 1.55
N GLU A 193 10.65 23.24 1.96
CA GLU A 193 9.53 24.16 2.19
C GLU A 193 8.70 24.43 0.92
N GLU A 194 9.31 24.39 -0.27
CA GLU A 194 8.60 24.65 -1.54
C GLU A 194 7.57 23.55 -1.82
N LEU A 195 7.97 22.29 -1.67
CA LEU A 195 7.08 21.14 -1.80
C LEU A 195 6.01 21.16 -0.72
N ASP A 196 6.38 21.41 0.53
CA ASP A 196 5.44 21.43 1.65
C ASP A 196 4.33 22.48 1.45
N ASN A 197 4.71 23.73 1.18
CA ASN A 197 3.77 24.80 0.85
C ASN A 197 2.91 24.48 -0.38
N PHE A 198 3.51 23.86 -1.41
CA PHE A 198 2.78 23.42 -2.59
C PHE A 198 1.69 22.41 -2.22
N ILE A 199 2.00 21.40 -1.41
CA ILE A 199 1.05 20.38 -0.97
C ILE A 199 -0.07 20.99 -0.13
N GLU A 200 0.26 21.85 0.84
CA GLU A 200 -0.72 22.51 1.70
C GLU A 200 -1.75 23.30 0.88
N ILE A 201 -1.29 24.11 -0.07
CA ILE A 201 -2.19 24.93 -0.89
C ILE A 201 -3.04 24.05 -1.82
N VAL A 202 -2.45 23.02 -2.42
CA VAL A 202 -3.17 22.10 -3.32
C VAL A 202 -4.23 21.31 -2.56
N ASP A 203 -3.91 20.78 -1.39
CA ASP A 203 -4.85 20.02 -0.57
C ASP A 203 -6.00 20.92 -0.11
N ALA A 204 -5.73 22.17 0.31
CA ALA A 204 -6.76 23.14 0.64
C ALA A 204 -7.69 23.48 -0.55
N GLN A 205 -7.13 23.64 -1.75
CA GLN A 205 -7.90 23.93 -2.97
C GLN A 205 -8.73 22.71 -3.41
N TRP A 206 -8.17 21.52 -3.30
CA TRP A 206 -8.82 20.28 -3.71
C TRP A 206 -9.99 19.91 -2.81
N ASN A 207 -9.79 20.02 -1.50
CA ASN A 207 -10.78 19.63 -0.50
C ASN A 207 -11.98 20.59 -0.45
N PHE A 208 -12.02 21.63 -1.29
CA PHE A 208 -13.10 22.58 -1.35
C PHE A 208 -13.76 22.68 -2.75
N PRO A 209 -14.99 22.18 -2.94
CA PRO A 209 -15.81 21.40 -2.01
C PRO A 209 -15.26 19.97 -1.83
N PRO A 210 -15.54 19.28 -0.71
CA PRO A 210 -14.96 17.96 -0.41
C PRO A 210 -15.47 16.92 -1.43
N LYS A 211 -14.68 16.71 -2.49
CA LYS A 211 -15.01 15.79 -3.60
C LYS A 211 -14.38 14.41 -3.44
N SER A 212 -13.31 14.28 -2.65
CA SER A 212 -12.61 13.03 -2.35
C SER A 212 -11.77 13.21 -1.08
N PRO A 213 -11.48 12.16 -0.28
CA PRO A 213 -10.59 12.28 0.88
C PRO A 213 -9.18 12.73 0.46
N CYS A 214 -8.52 13.51 1.34
CA CYS A 214 -7.14 14.03 1.18
C CYS A 214 -6.25 13.03 0.45
N LEU A 215 -5.69 13.48 -0.67
CA LEU A 215 -4.90 12.62 -1.55
C LEU A 215 -3.47 12.47 -1.05
N PHE A 216 -2.92 13.49 -0.39
CA PHE A 216 -1.50 13.58 -0.09
C PHE A 216 -1.19 13.01 1.29
N HIS A 217 -0.54 11.85 1.30
CA HIS A 217 0.00 11.26 2.52
C HIS A 217 1.49 11.58 2.62
N GLU A 218 1.93 12.19 3.71
CA GLU A 218 3.36 12.33 3.94
C GLU A 218 3.97 10.96 4.25
N LEU A 219 5.08 10.62 3.59
CA LEU A 219 5.90 9.47 3.95
C LEU A 219 6.79 9.85 5.12
N GLU A 220 6.21 9.79 6.31
CA GLU A 220 6.94 10.04 7.53
C GLU A 220 8.00 8.95 7.78
N LYS A 221 9.15 9.40 8.31
CA LYS A 221 10.29 8.53 8.61
C LYS A 221 9.97 7.45 9.63
N GLU A 222 8.94 7.65 10.44
CA GLU A 222 8.46 6.66 11.40
C GLU A 222 7.91 5.38 10.76
N PHE A 223 7.53 5.41 9.48
CA PHE A 223 7.09 4.23 8.73
C PHE A 223 8.24 3.50 8.02
N GLU A 224 9.46 4.03 8.11
CA GLU A 224 10.62 3.50 7.39
C GLU A 224 11.40 2.44 8.13
N PHE A 225 11.75 1.36 7.45
CA PHE A 225 12.65 0.31 7.93
C PHE A 225 13.73 0.01 6.90
N ALA A 226 14.85 -0.53 7.38
CA ALA A 226 15.95 -0.99 6.52
C ALA A 226 15.79 -2.47 6.15
N GLY A 227 16.30 -2.84 4.97
CA GLY A 227 16.42 -4.23 4.56
C GLY A 227 17.28 -4.37 3.30
N VAL A 228 17.56 -5.58 2.86
CA VAL A 228 18.43 -5.88 1.71
C VAL A 228 17.60 -6.50 0.59
N LEU A 229 17.68 -5.90 -0.61
CA LEU A 229 17.03 -6.46 -1.79
C LEU A 229 17.92 -7.57 -2.40
N PRO A 230 17.35 -8.66 -2.95
CA PRO A 230 18.15 -9.75 -3.52
C PRO A 230 19.15 -9.31 -4.61
N TRP A 231 18.84 -8.23 -5.33
CA TRP A 231 19.66 -7.70 -6.42
C TRP A 231 20.55 -6.52 -6.00
N LYS A 232 20.42 -6.02 -4.76
CA LYS A 232 21.22 -4.89 -4.23
C LYS A 232 21.99 -5.36 -3.00
N ALA A 233 23.32 -5.31 -3.07
CA ALA A 233 24.19 -5.77 -1.98
C ALA A 233 24.10 -4.89 -0.71
N SER A 234 23.79 -3.61 -0.86
CA SER A 234 23.63 -2.67 0.25
C SER A 234 22.18 -2.61 0.74
N ALA A 235 22.02 -2.29 2.03
CA ALA A 235 20.70 -2.04 2.59
C ALA A 235 19.99 -0.90 1.85
N ALA A 236 18.71 -1.11 1.55
CA ALA A 236 17.77 -0.14 1.04
C ALA A 236 16.82 0.30 2.17
N ALA A 237 16.24 1.49 2.02
CA ALA A 237 15.14 1.93 2.85
C ALA A 237 13.82 1.46 2.24
N PHE A 238 12.84 1.19 3.09
CA PHE A 238 11.48 0.83 2.73
C PHE A 238 10.53 1.61 3.61
N ALA A 239 9.37 2.02 3.10
CA ALA A 239 8.29 2.56 3.93
C ALA A 239 7.09 1.62 3.88
N LEU A 240 6.55 1.28 5.05
CA LEU A 240 5.30 0.52 5.17
C LEU A 240 4.24 1.40 5.80
N THR A 241 3.41 2.01 4.95
CA THR A 241 2.29 2.85 5.37
C THR A 241 1.04 2.01 5.62
N LEU A 242 -0.09 2.65 5.90
CA LEU A 242 -1.38 1.97 6.01
C LEU A 242 -1.92 1.46 4.68
N PHE A 243 -1.41 1.95 3.55
CA PHE A 243 -1.94 1.67 2.22
C PHE A 243 -0.94 1.01 1.28
N ASP A 244 0.35 1.30 1.44
CA ASP A 244 1.39 0.90 0.49
C ASP A 244 2.66 0.40 1.21
N LEU A 245 3.31 -0.59 0.60
CA LEU A 245 4.72 -0.90 0.83
C LEU A 245 5.55 -0.26 -0.30
N ILE A 246 6.52 0.55 0.07
CA ILE A 246 7.29 1.40 -0.85
C ILE A 246 8.76 1.06 -0.74
N VAL A 247 9.42 0.82 -1.88
CA VAL A 247 10.86 0.59 -1.96
C VAL A 247 11.56 1.93 -2.23
N LEU A 248 12.26 2.47 -1.23
CA LEU A 248 12.91 3.79 -1.28
C LEU A 248 14.38 3.64 -1.70
N VAL A 249 14.62 3.57 -3.02
CA VAL A 249 15.97 3.48 -3.59
C VAL A 249 16.23 4.69 -4.50
N GLU A 250 17.12 5.60 -4.04
CA GLU A 250 17.46 6.86 -4.72
C GLU A 250 17.92 6.66 -6.17
N ASP A 251 18.77 5.65 -6.41
CA ASP A 251 19.43 5.44 -7.70
C ASP A 251 18.54 4.79 -8.77
N SER A 252 17.31 4.41 -8.43
CA SER A 252 16.44 3.64 -9.33
C SER A 252 15.00 4.14 -9.39
N PRO A 253 14.74 5.41 -9.76
CA PRO A 253 13.40 5.87 -10.05
C PRO A 253 12.85 5.22 -11.35
N PRO A 254 11.54 4.98 -11.46
CA PRO A 254 10.51 5.23 -10.45
C PRO A 254 10.55 4.24 -9.28
N LEU A 255 10.03 4.63 -8.10
CA LEU A 255 9.94 3.76 -6.94
C LEU A 255 9.01 2.57 -7.23
N THR A 256 9.30 1.45 -6.58
CA THR A 256 8.37 0.32 -6.55
C THR A 256 7.37 0.55 -5.42
N VAL A 257 6.10 0.73 -5.77
CA VAL A 257 5.00 0.94 -4.82
C VAL A 257 4.04 -0.25 -4.93
N VAL A 258 3.87 -0.96 -3.82
CA VAL A 258 3.04 -2.16 -3.72
C VAL A 258 1.82 -1.86 -2.86
N PRO A 259 0.60 -1.77 -3.44
CA PRO A 259 -0.61 -1.57 -2.66
C PRO A 259 -0.84 -2.74 -1.70
N LEU A 260 -1.06 -2.44 -0.41
CA LEU A 260 -1.38 -3.47 0.59
C LEU A 260 -2.69 -4.19 0.28
N LEU A 261 -3.57 -3.56 -0.51
CA LEU A 261 -4.82 -4.18 -0.98
C LEU A 261 -4.60 -5.31 -1.98
N ASP A 262 -3.48 -5.31 -2.69
CA ASP A 262 -3.13 -6.32 -3.70
C ASP A 262 -2.28 -7.46 -3.11
N ILE A 263 -1.89 -7.35 -1.85
CA ILE A 263 -1.14 -8.38 -1.11
C ILE A 263 -2.09 -9.51 -0.70
N GLU A 264 -1.72 -10.73 -1.04
CA GLU A 264 -2.39 -11.95 -0.55
C GLU A 264 -2.00 -12.22 0.91
N PHE A 265 -0.69 -12.25 1.18
CA PHE A 265 -0.14 -12.30 2.53
C PHE A 265 1.33 -11.88 2.56
N VAL A 266 1.82 -11.62 3.76
CA VAL A 266 3.25 -11.38 4.05
C VAL A 266 3.83 -12.54 4.85
N ASN A 267 4.98 -13.05 4.47
CA ASN A 267 5.72 -14.07 5.22
C ASN A 267 6.92 -13.44 5.90
N LEU A 268 6.86 -13.31 7.22
CA LEU A 268 7.96 -12.87 8.08
C LEU A 268 8.73 -14.10 8.55
N ALA A 269 9.81 -14.44 7.87
CA ALA A 269 10.49 -15.71 8.01
C ALA A 269 11.98 -15.56 8.33
N LEU A 270 12.64 -16.70 8.54
CA LEU A 270 14.07 -16.75 8.84
C LEU A 270 14.43 -15.83 10.01
N ILE A 271 13.66 -15.92 11.09
CA ILE A 271 13.94 -15.14 12.28
C ILE A 271 15.29 -15.57 12.85
N ARG A 272 16.22 -14.62 12.89
CA ARG A 272 17.54 -14.75 13.52
C ARG A 272 17.60 -13.78 14.71
N PRO A 273 18.62 -13.85 15.59
CA PRO A 273 18.66 -13.05 16.82
C PRO A 273 18.54 -11.53 16.62
N ARG A 274 18.96 -10.99 15.47
CA ARG A 274 18.95 -9.55 15.18
C ARG A 274 18.27 -9.17 13.87
N GLU A 275 17.84 -10.14 13.09
CA GLU A 275 17.31 -9.88 11.76
C GLU A 275 16.19 -10.86 11.38
N ILE A 276 15.36 -10.43 10.44
CA ILE A 276 14.27 -11.21 9.88
C ILE A 276 14.19 -10.96 8.37
N ASP A 277 13.72 -11.95 7.62
CA ASP A 277 13.43 -11.78 6.20
C ASP A 277 11.92 -11.63 6.01
N MET A 278 11.52 -10.76 5.08
CA MET A 278 10.13 -10.55 4.70
C MET A 278 9.94 -10.91 3.24
N THR A 279 8.91 -11.72 2.95
CA THR A 279 8.46 -11.95 1.57
C THR A 279 7.00 -11.51 1.44
N VAL A 280 6.73 -10.70 0.43
CA VAL A 280 5.39 -10.22 0.08
C VAL A 280 4.90 -10.97 -1.14
N ILE A 281 3.73 -11.60 -1.02
CA ILE A 281 3.08 -12.36 -2.09
C ILE A 281 1.83 -11.60 -2.51
N LEU A 282 1.73 -11.22 -3.80
CA LEU A 282 0.54 -10.58 -4.35
C LEU A 282 -0.53 -11.59 -4.78
N SER A 283 -1.80 -11.17 -4.74
CA SER A 283 -2.96 -12.00 -5.08
C SER A 283 -3.04 -12.39 -6.57
N ASP A 284 -2.20 -11.83 -7.43
CA ASP A 284 -2.15 -12.21 -8.85
C ASP A 284 -1.21 -13.38 -9.15
N PHE A 285 -0.48 -13.86 -8.13
CA PHE A 285 0.42 -15.02 -8.20
C PHE A 285 1.42 -14.99 -9.37
N LYS A 286 1.85 -13.81 -9.81
CA LYS A 286 2.93 -13.69 -10.79
C LYS A 286 4.28 -13.83 -10.10
N GLU A 287 5.19 -14.58 -10.73
CA GLU A 287 6.56 -14.79 -10.22
C GLU A 287 7.32 -13.47 -10.00
N ASP A 288 7.12 -12.49 -10.90
CA ASP A 288 7.73 -11.16 -10.83
C ASP A 288 7.18 -10.30 -9.68
N ASN A 289 6.02 -10.67 -9.13
CA ASN A 289 5.32 -9.97 -8.05
C ASN A 289 5.59 -10.60 -6.68
N VAL A 290 6.66 -11.38 -6.56
CA VAL A 290 7.17 -11.87 -5.29
C VAL A 290 8.30 -10.95 -4.82
N HIS A 291 8.01 -10.10 -3.85
CA HIS A 291 8.98 -9.14 -3.33
C HIS A 291 9.65 -9.69 -2.07
N GLN A 292 10.98 -9.87 -2.12
CA GLN A 292 11.79 -10.34 -0.99
C GLN A 292 12.62 -9.20 -0.43
N ILE A 293 12.64 -9.08 0.89
CA ILE A 293 13.43 -8.12 1.65
C ILE A 293 14.15 -8.91 2.74
N ARG A 294 15.47 -9.02 2.66
CA ARG A 294 16.30 -9.80 3.57
C ARG A 294 16.90 -8.92 4.66
N SER A 295 17.37 -9.52 5.75
CA SER A 295 18.16 -8.85 6.78
C SER A 295 17.52 -7.57 7.32
N ILE A 296 16.21 -7.60 7.56
CA ILE A 296 15.49 -6.50 8.22
C ILE A 296 15.86 -6.54 9.70
N PRO A 297 16.35 -5.44 10.30
CA PRO A 297 16.62 -5.39 11.74
C PRO A 297 15.38 -5.76 12.56
N ILE A 298 15.56 -6.67 13.53
CA ILE A 298 14.45 -7.25 14.31
C ILE A 298 13.65 -6.20 15.10
N GLU A 299 14.27 -5.05 15.42
CA GLU A 299 13.61 -3.90 16.06
C GLU A 299 12.39 -3.39 15.29
N PHE A 300 12.37 -3.53 13.96
CA PHE A 300 11.24 -3.11 13.13
C PHE A 300 10.08 -4.12 13.14
N LEU A 301 10.26 -5.33 13.66
CA LEU A 301 9.27 -6.41 13.61
C LEU A 301 7.94 -6.01 14.24
N ALA A 302 7.97 -5.42 15.44
CA ALA A 302 6.76 -5.02 16.16
C ALA A 302 5.96 -3.99 15.36
N ARG A 303 6.65 -3.00 14.77
CA ARG A 303 6.03 -1.97 13.96
C ARG A 303 5.48 -2.51 12.65
N ILE A 304 6.25 -3.37 11.94
CA ILE A 304 5.78 -4.03 10.71
C ILE A 304 4.48 -4.80 10.99
N LYS A 305 4.46 -5.60 12.05
CA LYS A 305 3.24 -6.32 12.46
C LYS A 305 2.09 -5.36 12.73
N HIS A 306 2.33 -4.28 13.47
CA HIS A 306 1.31 -3.28 13.76
C HIS A 306 0.72 -2.64 12.49
N CYS A 307 1.55 -2.26 11.51
CA CYS A 307 1.08 -1.74 10.23
C CYS A 307 0.25 -2.78 9.47
N LEU A 308 0.76 -4.01 9.31
CA LEU A 308 0.04 -5.08 8.62
C LEU A 308 -1.32 -5.38 9.28
N ASN A 309 -1.36 -5.32 10.61
CA ASN A 309 -2.61 -5.48 11.37
C ASN A 309 -3.59 -4.36 11.12
N SER A 310 -3.13 -3.12 11.18
CA SER A 310 -3.96 -1.92 10.96
C SER A 310 -4.51 -1.89 9.53
N SER A 311 -3.75 -2.42 8.57
CA SER A 311 -4.14 -2.55 7.16
C SER A 311 -4.90 -3.83 6.83
N SER A 312 -5.20 -4.68 7.82
CA SER A 312 -5.87 -5.98 7.63
C SER A 312 -5.17 -6.89 6.60
N VAL A 313 -3.84 -6.87 6.58
CA VAL A 313 -3.00 -7.75 5.75
C VAL A 313 -2.66 -9.00 6.54
N LYS A 314 -2.97 -10.17 5.97
CA LYS A 314 -2.59 -11.45 6.58
C LYS A 314 -1.07 -11.59 6.56
N TYR A 315 -0.49 -12.03 7.68
CA TYR A 315 0.93 -12.40 7.70
C TYR A 315 1.18 -13.66 8.50
N PHE A 316 2.25 -14.36 8.15
CA PHE A 316 2.80 -15.49 8.89
C PHE A 316 4.13 -15.14 9.51
N VAL A 317 4.46 -15.81 10.61
CA VAL A 317 5.76 -15.69 11.28
C VAL A 317 6.31 -17.09 11.47
N ASN A 318 7.52 -17.36 10.97
CA ASN A 318 8.14 -18.69 11.08
C ASN A 318 9.67 -18.64 10.92
N THR A 319 10.31 -19.79 11.04
CA THR A 319 11.77 -19.97 10.86
C THR A 319 12.13 -20.59 9.51
N LYS A 320 11.15 -20.77 8.61
CA LYS A 320 11.31 -21.56 7.38
C LYS A 320 11.96 -20.77 6.26
N GLU A 321 12.87 -21.42 5.55
CA GLU A 321 13.39 -20.93 4.27
C GLU A 321 12.64 -21.63 3.13
N LEU A 322 11.94 -20.87 2.30
CA LEU A 322 11.15 -21.38 1.18
C LEU A 322 11.47 -20.60 -0.09
N ASP A 323 11.55 -21.31 -1.22
CA ASP A 323 11.65 -20.69 -2.54
C ASP A 323 10.27 -20.20 -2.99
N TRP A 324 9.91 -19.00 -2.52
CA TRP A 324 8.62 -18.38 -2.83
C TRP A 324 8.39 -18.16 -4.32
N LYS A 325 9.44 -17.92 -5.11
CA LYS A 325 9.31 -17.74 -6.55
C LYS A 325 8.92 -19.05 -7.23
N ALA A 326 9.60 -20.14 -6.90
CA ALA A 326 9.24 -21.46 -7.39
C ALA A 326 7.83 -21.88 -6.94
N ILE A 327 7.46 -21.62 -5.68
CA ILE A 327 6.14 -21.92 -5.14
C ILE A 327 5.05 -21.16 -5.88
N VAL A 328 5.18 -19.84 -6.04
CA VAL A 328 4.18 -19.01 -6.72
C VAL A 328 4.06 -19.39 -8.19
N LYS A 329 5.19 -19.73 -8.84
CA LYS A 329 5.20 -20.25 -10.21
C LYS A 329 4.42 -21.58 -10.35
N ASP A 330 4.61 -22.52 -9.40
CA ASP A 330 3.87 -23.79 -9.37
C ASP A 330 2.37 -23.57 -9.15
N ILE A 331 2.00 -22.66 -8.24
CA ILE A 331 0.60 -22.29 -7.98
C ILE A 331 -0.04 -21.66 -9.22
N ALA A 332 0.68 -20.78 -9.92
CA ALA A 332 0.20 -20.16 -11.15
C ALA A 332 -0.02 -21.18 -12.27
N ALA A 333 0.82 -22.22 -12.36
CA ALA A 333 0.68 -23.30 -13.33
C ALA A 333 -0.45 -24.28 -12.95
N PHE A 334 -0.62 -24.60 -11.67
CA PHE A 334 -1.53 -25.63 -11.17
C PHE A 334 -2.44 -25.18 -10.00
N PRO A 335 -3.28 -24.15 -10.18
CA PRO A 335 -4.05 -23.56 -9.08
C PRO A 335 -5.07 -24.53 -8.45
N ARG A 336 -5.63 -25.46 -9.25
CA ARG A 336 -6.57 -26.48 -8.73
C ARG A 336 -5.89 -27.49 -7.83
N GLU A 337 -4.68 -27.92 -8.18
CA GLU A 337 -3.93 -28.87 -7.37
C GLU A 337 -3.51 -28.26 -6.04
N PHE A 338 -3.12 -26.99 -6.05
CA PHE A 338 -2.82 -26.24 -4.83
C PHE A 338 -4.00 -26.26 -3.86
N ILE A 339 -5.21 -25.97 -4.32
CA ILE A 339 -6.42 -25.98 -3.49
C ILE A 339 -6.73 -27.40 -2.96
N ILE A 340 -6.69 -28.42 -3.82
CA ILE A 340 -6.97 -29.81 -3.43
C ILE A 340 -5.96 -30.32 -2.37
N LYS A 341 -4.71 -29.87 -2.46
CA LYS A 341 -3.63 -30.22 -1.53
C LYS A 341 -3.67 -29.41 -0.22
N GLY A 342 -4.76 -28.69 0.06
CA GLY A 342 -4.96 -27.94 1.31
C GLY A 342 -4.46 -26.49 1.27
N GLY A 343 -4.13 -25.96 0.09
CA GLY A 343 -3.74 -24.56 -0.07
C GLY A 343 -2.49 -24.19 0.74
N TRP A 344 -2.54 -23.04 1.43
CA TRP A 344 -1.41 -22.53 2.22
C TRP A 344 -1.07 -23.40 3.44
N ASP A 345 -2.02 -24.19 3.95
CA ASP A 345 -1.83 -25.06 5.11
C ASP A 345 -0.77 -26.13 4.84
N LYS A 346 -0.59 -26.53 3.57
CA LYS A 346 0.46 -27.47 3.13
C LYS A 346 1.86 -27.05 3.57
N PHE A 347 2.12 -25.75 3.64
CA PHE A 347 3.44 -25.23 4.00
C PHE A 347 3.64 -25.13 5.51
N GLY A 348 2.58 -25.30 6.31
CA GLY A 348 2.61 -25.19 7.77
C GLY A 348 3.26 -23.89 8.25
N LEU A 349 2.92 -22.77 7.62
CA LEU A 349 3.58 -21.47 7.88
C LEU A 349 3.29 -20.92 9.27
N GLU A 350 2.24 -21.43 9.91
CA GLU A 350 1.92 -21.19 11.31
C GLU A 350 2.75 -22.13 12.17
N ASP A 351 3.73 -21.57 12.88
CA ASP A 351 4.56 -22.30 13.84
C ASP A 351 4.17 -21.88 15.26
N CYS A 352 3.85 -22.83 16.13
CA CYS A 352 3.59 -22.53 17.54
C CYS A 352 4.83 -21.90 18.22
N ASP A 353 6.03 -22.22 17.75
CA ASP A 353 7.27 -21.68 18.30
C ASP A 353 7.47 -20.20 17.96
N SER A 354 6.85 -19.69 16.89
CA SER A 354 6.93 -18.27 16.54
C SER A 354 6.05 -17.39 17.43
N LEU A 355 5.01 -17.95 18.07
CA LEU A 355 4.24 -17.29 19.13
C LEU A 355 5.06 -17.20 20.43
N VAL A 356 5.83 -18.24 20.76
CA VAL A 356 6.73 -18.29 21.93
C VAL A 356 7.91 -17.34 21.77
N TYR A 357 8.53 -17.28 20.58
CA TYR A 357 9.65 -16.38 20.29
C TYR A 357 9.24 -14.90 20.40
N ASN A 358 8.00 -14.53 20.07
CA ASN A 358 7.49 -13.16 20.30
C ASN A 358 7.40 -12.79 21.79
N GLY A 359 7.11 -13.77 22.66
CA GLY A 359 7.15 -13.58 24.11
C GLY A 359 8.58 -13.42 24.63
N LEU A 360 9.47 -14.31 24.19
CA LEU A 360 10.87 -14.34 24.63
C LEU A 360 11.70 -13.15 24.14
N VAL A 361 11.48 -12.68 22.90
CA VAL A 361 12.16 -11.49 22.37
C VAL A 361 11.70 -10.23 23.08
N LYS A 362 10.39 -10.13 23.39
CA LYS A 362 9.87 -9.03 24.19
C LYS A 362 10.49 -9.02 25.59
N GLU A 363 10.53 -10.18 26.26
CA GLU A 363 11.18 -10.30 27.57
C GLU A 363 12.68 -9.97 27.51
N ALA A 364 13.40 -10.41 26.47
CA ALA A 364 14.82 -10.13 26.30
C ALA A 364 15.11 -8.64 26.05
N LEU A 365 14.31 -7.97 25.19
CA LEU A 365 14.43 -6.54 24.93
C LEU A 365 14.03 -5.70 26.14
N ASP A 366 12.98 -6.10 26.87
CA ASP A 366 12.55 -5.45 28.11
C ASP A 366 13.63 -5.60 29.22
N LEU A 367 14.28 -6.77 29.31
CA LEU A 367 15.43 -7.01 30.20
C LEU A 367 16.65 -6.16 29.83
N GLU A 368 16.98 -6.05 28.54
CA GLU A 368 18.10 -5.24 28.06
C GLU A 368 17.85 -3.74 28.28
N ALA A 369 16.60 -3.28 28.09
CA ALA A 369 16.17 -1.91 28.40
C ALA A 369 16.15 -1.62 29.91
N ALA A 370 15.84 -2.61 30.76
CA ALA A 370 15.87 -2.48 32.22
C ALA A 370 17.29 -2.50 32.80
N LEU A 371 18.21 -3.26 32.19
CA LEU A 371 19.60 -3.40 32.64
C LEU A 371 20.54 -2.35 32.04
N GLY A 372 20.19 -1.78 30.88
CA GLY A 372 20.97 -0.76 30.18
C GLY A 372 21.27 0.52 30.99
N PRO A 373 20.37 1.02 31.86
CA PRO A 373 20.66 2.11 32.79
C PRO A 373 21.55 1.67 33.96
N MET A 374 21.34 0.45 34.49
CA MET A 374 22.07 -0.04 35.67
C MET A 374 23.56 -0.31 35.41
N LEU A 375 23.93 -0.62 34.16
CA LEU A 375 25.33 -0.81 33.77
C LEU A 375 26.06 0.51 33.44
N ARG A 376 25.34 1.63 33.25
CA ARG A 376 25.94 2.96 33.01
C ARG A 376 26.18 3.76 34.29
N GLU A 377 25.47 3.45 35.38
CA GLU A 377 25.67 4.10 36.68
C GLU A 377 26.71 3.38 37.58
N GLY A 378 27.34 2.31 37.07
CA GLY A 378 28.33 1.50 37.79
C GLY A 378 29.79 1.65 37.32
N CYS A 379 30.13 2.67 36.53
CA CYS A 379 31.50 2.98 36.10
C CYS A 379 31.93 4.38 36.54
#